data_AF-A0A1Q3GWJ1-F1
#
_entry.id   AF-A0A1Q3GWJ1-F1
#
_cell.length_a   1.000
_cell.length_b   1.000
_cell.length_c   1.000
_cell.angle_alpha   90.00
_cell.angle_beta   90.00
_cell.angle_gamma   90.00
#
_symmetry.space_group_name_H-M   'P 1'
#
loop_
_entity.id
_entity.type
_entity.pdbx_description
1 polymer ?
#
loop_
_entity_poly.entity_id
_entity_poly.type
_entity_poly.pdbx_seq_one_letter_code
_entity_poly.pdbx_strand_id
1 'polypeptide(L)'
;MVNDVDINQLPHVKYCEIVGTDVALVGKKLVINLDYGQKFRWGTTQRIKDVRGRNKKFNSMVDALNFMIANGWEYVNSYTVTKGKSHVYHYLLRRK
;
A
#
# COMPACT_ATOMS: atom_id res chain seq x y z
N MET A 1 3.63 1.47 10.04
CA MET A 1 4.51 2.52 9.49
C MET A 1 4.82 2.23 8.02
N VAL A 2 5.14 3.24 7.23
CA VAL A 2 5.68 3.12 5.86
C VAL A 2 6.90 4.03 5.78
N ASN A 3 8.03 3.55 5.25
CA ASN A 3 9.30 4.29 5.32
C ASN A 3 9.64 4.80 6.73
N ASP A 4 9.33 4.01 7.77
CA ASP A 4 9.52 4.37 9.18
C ASP A 4 8.72 5.59 9.66
N VAL A 5 7.68 5.95 8.91
CA VAL A 5 6.74 7.01 9.25
C VAL A 5 5.37 6.41 9.54
N ASP A 6 4.74 6.83 10.63
CA ASP A 6 3.31 6.57 10.86
C ASP A 6 2.49 7.65 10.16
N ILE A 7 1.88 7.29 9.02
CA ILE A 7 1.09 8.22 8.21
C ILE A 7 -0.19 8.71 8.91
N ASN A 8 -0.64 7.98 9.94
CA ASN A 8 -1.79 8.40 10.75
C ASN A 8 -1.44 9.61 11.62
N GLN A 9 -0.16 9.83 11.91
CA GLN A 9 0.33 10.98 12.67
C GLN A 9 0.65 12.20 11.78
N LEU A 10 0.46 12.11 10.47
CA LEU A 10 0.76 13.20 9.54
C LEU A 10 -0.51 14.02 9.23
N PRO A 11 -0.73 15.21 9.83
CA PRO A 11 -1.98 15.96 9.67
C PRO A 11 -2.27 16.38 8.22
N HIS A 12 -1.23 16.54 7.40
CA HIS A 12 -1.31 16.96 6.00
C HIS A 12 -1.64 15.82 5.02
N VAL A 13 -1.44 14.56 5.40
CA VAL A 13 -1.76 13.43 4.51
C VAL A 13 -3.26 13.19 4.55
N LYS A 14 -3.95 13.51 3.45
CA LYS A 14 -5.40 13.32 3.32
C LYS A 14 -5.79 12.13 2.44
N TYR A 15 -4.88 11.73 1.55
CA TYR A 15 -5.07 10.62 0.63
C TYR A 15 -3.86 9.70 0.67
N CYS A 16 -4.10 8.41 0.42
CA CYS A 16 -3.06 7.44 0.12
C CYS A 16 -3.60 6.43 -0.90
N GLU A 17 -2.69 5.72 -1.55
CA GLU A 17 -2.97 4.69 -2.53
C GLU A 17 -2.29 3.39 -2.11
N ILE A 18 -3.08 2.31 -2.02
CA ILE A 18 -2.54 0.95 -1.96
C ILE A 18 -2.17 0.57 -3.40
N VAL A 19 -0.89 0.23 -3.62
CA VAL A 19 -0.38 -0.22 -4.92
C VAL A 19 0.04 -1.68 -4.81
N GLY A 20 -0.74 -2.56 -5.45
CA GLY A 20 -0.49 -3.99 -5.55
C GLY A 20 0.17 -4.37 -6.86
N THR A 21 1.19 -5.21 -6.84
CA THR A 21 1.84 -5.73 -8.05
C THR A 21 2.00 -7.25 -7.97
N ASP A 22 1.59 -7.93 -9.03
CA ASP A 22 1.83 -9.37 -9.19
C ASP A 22 3.31 -9.60 -9.52
N VAL A 23 4.01 -10.37 -8.69
CA VAL A 23 5.40 -10.75 -8.97
C VAL A 23 5.40 -12.11 -9.64
N ALA A 24 5.38 -12.11 -10.97
CA ALA A 24 5.17 -13.29 -11.81
C ALA A 24 6.22 -14.42 -11.68
N LEU A 25 7.32 -14.22 -10.96
CA LEU A 25 8.49 -15.12 -11.02
C LEU A 25 8.60 -16.15 -9.88
N VAL A 26 7.96 -15.96 -8.71
CA VAL A 26 8.10 -16.92 -7.57
C VAL A 26 6.82 -16.99 -6.73
N GLY A 27 5.89 -17.86 -7.12
CA GLY A 27 4.62 -18.11 -6.41
C GLY A 27 3.66 -16.92 -6.45
N LYS A 28 2.40 -17.13 -6.10
CA LYS A 28 1.35 -16.08 -6.01
C LYS A 28 1.66 -15.08 -4.88
N LYS A 29 2.74 -14.30 -5.00
CA LYS A 29 3.13 -13.27 -4.05
C LYS A 29 2.71 -11.92 -4.61
N LEU A 30 1.60 -11.42 -4.10
CA LEU A 30 1.20 -10.03 -4.26
C LEU A 30 2.15 -9.17 -3.41
N VAL A 31 2.79 -8.18 -4.02
CA VAL A 31 3.55 -7.15 -3.31
C VAL A 31 2.67 -5.94 -3.15
N ILE A 32 2.49 -5.50 -1.90
CA ILE A 32 1.68 -4.33 -1.58
C ILE A 32 2.56 -3.22 -1.03
N ASN A 33 2.49 -2.07 -1.68
CA ASN A 33 3.09 -0.82 -1.25
C ASN A 33 1.99 0.19 -0.91
N LEU A 34 2.36 1.20 -0.12
CA LEU A 34 1.48 2.32 0.21
C LEU A 34 2.15 3.63 -0.21
N ASP A 35 1.50 4.35 -1.10
CA ASP A 35 1.87 5.69 -1.53
C ASP A 35 0.97 6.71 -0.82
N TYR A 36 1.54 7.72 -0.21
CA TYR A 36 0.82 8.82 0.42
C TYR A 36 1.39 10.18 -0.02
N GLY A 37 2.07 10.22 -1.16
CA GLY A 37 2.77 11.39 -1.69
C GLY A 37 4.18 11.58 -1.12
N GLN A 38 4.76 10.56 -0.50
CA GLN A 38 6.12 10.64 0.04
C GLN A 38 7.17 10.75 -1.06
N LYS A 39 8.23 11.52 -0.81
CA LYS A 39 9.38 11.57 -1.72
C LYS A 39 9.95 10.16 -1.90
N PHE A 40 10.18 9.77 -3.15
CA PHE A 40 10.90 8.55 -3.47
C PHE A 40 12.32 8.63 -2.90
N ARG A 41 12.71 7.66 -2.08
CA ARG A 41 14.07 7.53 -1.56
C ARG A 41 14.61 6.17 -1.99
N TRP A 42 15.70 6.21 -2.75
CA TRP A 42 16.40 5.00 -3.18
C TRP A 42 16.81 4.17 -1.95
N GLY A 43 16.56 2.85 -1.99
CA GLY A 43 16.83 1.94 -0.87
C GLY A 43 15.75 1.89 0.23
N THR A 44 14.66 2.67 0.13
CA THR A 44 13.54 2.59 1.08
C THR A 44 12.39 1.76 0.54
N THR A 45 11.73 0.99 1.42
CA THR A 45 10.57 0.18 1.04
C THR A 45 9.28 0.89 1.43
N GLN A 46 8.42 1.13 0.44
CA GLN A 46 7.08 1.67 0.64
C GLN A 46 6.09 0.61 1.19
N ARG A 47 6.59 -0.54 1.65
CA ARG A 47 5.78 -1.58 2.30
C ARG A 47 5.38 -1.12 3.70
N ILE A 48 4.16 -1.50 4.08
CA ILE A 48 3.66 -1.31 5.44
C ILE A 48 4.47 -2.24 6.36
N LYS A 49 5.07 -1.66 7.41
CA LYS A 49 5.75 -2.38 8.49
C LYS A 49 4.77 -2.68 9.64
N ASP A 50 4.87 -3.89 10.17
CA ASP A 50 4.20 -4.33 11.40
C ASP A 50 4.82 -3.68 12.65
N VAL A 51 4.23 -3.94 13.82
CA VAL A 51 4.70 -3.42 15.12
C VAL A 51 6.13 -3.87 15.48
N ARG A 52 6.67 -4.90 14.80
CA ARG A 52 8.03 -5.41 14.99
C ARG A 52 9.00 -4.84 13.93
N GLY A 53 8.56 -3.86 13.14
CA GLY A 53 9.36 -3.24 12.08
C GLY A 53 9.54 -4.10 10.83
N ARG A 54 8.86 -5.25 10.71
CA ARG A 54 8.97 -6.15 9.56
C ARG A 54 7.92 -5.80 8.52
N ASN A 55 8.23 -6.03 7.24
CA ASN A 55 7.24 -5.86 6.17
C ASN A 55 6.02 -6.77 6.43
N LYS A 56 4.86 -6.14 6.60
CA LYS A 56 3.58 -6.82 6.72
C LYS A 56 3.28 -7.52 5.40
N LYS A 57 2.92 -8.80 5.50
CA LYS A 57 2.45 -9.59 4.36
C LYS A 57 0.94 -9.51 4.31
N PHE A 58 0.42 -9.37 3.11
CA PHE A 58 -1.01 -9.40 2.82
C PHE A 58 -1.30 -10.54 1.86
N ASN A 59 -2.47 -11.15 2.03
CA ASN A 59 -2.90 -12.26 1.20
C ASN A 59 -3.58 -11.79 -0.09
N SER A 60 -4.13 -10.56 -0.09
CA SER A 60 -4.84 -9.98 -1.23
C SER A 60 -4.90 -8.45 -1.13
N MET A 61 -5.37 -7.78 -2.19
CA MET A 61 -5.68 -6.34 -2.16
C MET A 61 -6.76 -6.00 -1.11
N VAL A 62 -7.74 -6.90 -0.94
CA VAL A 62 -8.82 -6.74 0.04
C VAL A 62 -8.30 -6.88 1.48
N ASP A 63 -7.34 -7.77 1.72
CA ASP A 63 -6.67 -7.89 3.03
C ASP A 63 -5.95 -6.58 3.40
N ALA A 64 -5.25 -5.97 2.45
CA ALA A 64 -4.68 -4.64 2.65
C ALA A 64 -5.73 -3.54 2.86
N LEU A 65 -6.83 -3.57 2.11
CA LEU A 65 -7.91 -2.60 2.27
C LEU A 65 -8.55 -2.70 3.66
N ASN A 66 -8.85 -3.92 4.13
CA ASN A 66 -9.39 -4.15 5.47
C ASN A 66 -8.45 -3.64 6.56
N PHE A 67 -7.14 -3.87 6.39
CA PHE A 67 -6.14 -3.31 7.30
C PHE A 67 -6.19 -1.78 7.31
N MET A 68 -6.23 -1.13 6.15
CA MET A 68 -6.28 0.34 6.08
C MET A 68 -7.58 0.90 6.69
N ILE A 69 -8.72 0.27 6.44
CA ILE A 69 -10.01 0.67 7.03
C ILE A 69 -9.97 0.57 8.56
N ALA A 70 -9.42 -0.52 9.10
CA ALA A 70 -9.23 -0.68 10.54
C ALA A 70 -8.27 0.37 11.14
N ASN A 71 -7.49 1.07 10.31
CA ASN A 71 -6.52 2.09 10.70
C ASN A 71 -6.97 3.53 10.33
N GLY A 72 -8.27 3.77 10.13
CA GLY A 72 -8.82 5.12 9.99
C GLY A 72 -8.85 5.66 8.56
N TRP A 73 -8.77 4.78 7.56
CA TRP A 73 -8.89 5.14 6.15
C TRP A 73 -10.24 4.72 5.57
N GLU A 74 -10.70 5.42 4.55
CA GLU A 74 -11.94 5.17 3.83
C GLU A 74 -11.62 4.92 2.35
N TYR A 75 -12.23 3.88 1.77
CA TYR A 75 -12.11 3.58 0.35
C TYR A 75 -12.75 4.68 -0.49
N VAL A 76 -12.08 5.10 -1.56
CA VAL A 76 -12.59 6.09 -2.52
C VAL A 76 -12.89 5.45 -3.86
N ASN A 77 -11.87 4.85 -4.50
CA ASN A 77 -12.02 4.16 -5.78
C ASN A 77 -10.87 3.18 -6.02
N SER A 78 -10.92 2.47 -7.14
CA SER A 78 -9.84 1.62 -7.59
C SER A 78 -9.79 1.50 -9.11
N TYR A 79 -8.59 1.29 -9.64
CA TYR A 79 -8.35 1.02 -11.05
C TYR A 79 -7.19 0.03 -11.21
N THR A 80 -7.07 -0.56 -12.40
CA THR A 80 -5.98 -1.49 -12.73
C THR A 80 -5.22 -0.98 -13.93
N VAL A 81 -3.89 -0.94 -13.82
CA VAL A 81 -3.00 -0.62 -14.92
C VAL A 81 -2.36 -1.91 -15.41
N THR A 82 -2.55 -2.21 -16.69
CA THR A 82 -1.92 -3.37 -17.32
C THR A 82 -0.72 -2.90 -18.15
N LYS A 83 0.46 -3.42 -17.84
CA LYS A 83 1.70 -3.17 -18.58
C LYS A 83 2.25 -4.49 -19.10
N GLY A 84 1.93 -4.81 -20.36
CA GLY A 84 2.26 -6.10 -20.96
C GLY A 84 1.54 -7.25 -20.25
N LYS A 85 2.30 -8.16 -19.61
CA LYS A 85 1.76 -9.29 -18.84
C LYS A 85 1.62 -9.00 -17.34
N SER A 86 1.97 -7.80 -16.89
CA SER A 86 1.92 -7.41 -15.48
C SER A 86 0.69 -6.55 -15.20
N HIS A 87 0.00 -6.86 -14.11
CA HIS A 87 -1.09 -6.05 -13.58
C HIS A 87 -0.64 -5.30 -12.33
N VAL A 88 -0.99 -4.02 -12.28
CA VAL A 88 -0.82 -3.17 -11.10
C VAL A 88 -2.20 -2.72 -10.65
N TYR A 89 -2.55 -3.02 -9.40
CA TYR A 89 -3.84 -2.70 -8.82
C TYR A 89 -3.67 -1.48 -7.91
N HIS A 90 -4.50 -0.46 -8.13
CA HIS A 90 -4.43 0.81 -7.41
C HIS A 90 -5.74 1.06 -6.68
N TYR A 91 -5.70 1.15 -5.35
CA TYR A 91 -6.87 1.52 -4.53
C TYR A 91 -6.59 2.87 -3.87
N LEU A 92 -7.39 3.88 -4.19
CA LEU A 92 -7.33 5.19 -3.55
C LEU A 92 -8.14 5.17 -2.25
N LEU A 93 -7.55 5.75 -1.22
CA LEU A 93 -8.17 5.92 0.08
C LEU A 93 -8.04 7.37 0.52
N ARG A 94 -9.02 7.83 1.30
CA ARG A 94 -8.97 9.10 2.01
C ARG A 94 -8.95 8.86 3.51
N ARG A 95 -8.40 9.81 4.27
CA ARG A 95 -8.47 9.74 5.72
C ARG A 95 -9.91 10.01 6.19
N LYS A 96 -10.37 9.21 7.17
CA LYS A 96 -11.63 9.42 7.86
C LYS A 96 -11.59 10.65 8.77
#